data_AF-A0A955RG03-F1
#
_entry.id   AF-A0A955RG03-F1
#
_cell.length_a   1.000
_cell.length_b   1.000
_cell.length_c   1.000
_cell.angle_alpha   90.00
_cell.angle_beta   90.00
_cell.angle_gamma   90.00
#
_symmetry.space_group_name_H-M   'P 1'
#
loop_
_entity.id
_entity.type
_entity.pdbx_description
1 polymer ?
#
loop_
_entity_poly.entity_id
_entity_poly.type
_entity_poly.pdbx_seq_one_letter_code
_entity_poly.pdbx_strand_id
1 'polypeptide(L)'
;AHAAGIVHRDVKPHNFLLDDEGNCKLTDFGIARVTDNTSFTTTGSQIGTFSFMAPEQRSDTKSVDLRADVYSVGASLYTLMTAKTSAELFVADTEDELLTEIPAPFRPVVIRATRYKPEERYASILELQTDLMNALSRIPPDQAEYPPLVRPREPLPEGPPKVLPGGKRFEDLEKSLALDTNQPTYVASSGGVRLGDSQSREPEPEVRAPRVIPYYMPSRGGQATAPPVPAQPAPLRQRSSDIPDYVDDSEVGALHRAEAARRTSIQAEEKAHAEAQAAAVRATERRRQEEEEARTPRQLAIAAGVGMLLFLGSMGLLGYASWAVNSAAHRTVASSETLMAALRADSSVVYDMSADRRVFEELYNRFLDGSGDAKLEAALEFVGEIDRVVGSGASLDPMEEPKVRRLQRARDDYLAARAEWERTADGFPGVIAVGLGIASEP
;
A
#
# COMPACT_ATOMS: atom_id res chain seq x y z
N ALA A 1 12.54 -9.15 -25.80
CA ALA A 1 12.46 -8.91 -24.35
C ALA A 1 13.20 -9.99 -23.55
N HIS A 2 12.72 -11.24 -23.55
CA HIS A 2 13.33 -12.33 -22.74
C HIS A 2 14.82 -12.57 -23.01
N ALA A 3 15.27 -12.51 -24.27
CA ALA A 3 16.70 -12.64 -24.61
C ALA A 3 17.58 -11.53 -24.00
N ALA A 4 16.98 -10.39 -23.65
CA ALA A 4 17.64 -9.28 -22.95
C ALA A 4 17.40 -9.33 -21.42
N GLY A 5 16.85 -10.42 -20.89
CA GLY A 5 16.56 -10.59 -19.46
C GLY A 5 15.34 -9.82 -18.94
N ILE A 6 14.51 -9.26 -19.83
CA ILE A 6 13.34 -8.45 -19.45
C ILE A 6 12.09 -9.32 -19.45
N VAL A 7 11.40 -9.38 -18.31
CA VAL A 7 10.06 -10.00 -18.14
C VAL A 7 9.01 -8.89 -18.15
N HIS A 8 7.92 -9.08 -18.92
CA HIS A 8 6.90 -8.05 -19.12
C HIS A 8 5.94 -7.91 -17.94
N ARG A 9 5.47 -9.03 -17.36
CA ARG A 9 4.62 -9.11 -16.15
C ARG A 9 3.22 -8.49 -16.27
N ASP A 10 2.80 -8.08 -17.45
CA ASP A 10 1.46 -7.53 -17.69
C ASP A 10 1.04 -7.77 -19.14
N VAL A 11 1.23 -8.98 -19.64
CA VAL A 11 0.82 -9.33 -21.00
C VAL A 11 -0.69 -9.59 -20.98
N LYS A 12 -1.46 -8.77 -21.70
CA LYS A 12 -2.92 -8.87 -21.79
C LYS A 12 -3.43 -8.17 -23.06
N PRO A 13 -4.66 -8.45 -23.53
CA PRO A 13 -5.19 -7.86 -24.75
C PRO A 13 -5.16 -6.31 -24.78
N HIS A 14 -5.33 -5.65 -23.64
CA HIS A 14 -5.27 -4.19 -23.53
C HIS A 14 -3.89 -3.61 -23.89
N ASN A 15 -2.84 -4.40 -23.76
CA ASN A 15 -1.47 -4.00 -24.05
C ASN A 15 -1.04 -4.46 -25.46
N PHE A 16 -1.98 -4.97 -26.27
CA PHE A 16 -1.74 -5.32 -27.67
C PHE A 16 -2.25 -4.17 -28.54
N LEU A 17 -1.32 -3.48 -29.20
CA LEU A 17 -1.64 -2.44 -30.17
C LEU A 17 -1.59 -3.04 -31.57
N LEU A 18 -2.63 -2.79 -32.36
CA LEU A 18 -2.68 -3.15 -33.77
C LEU A 18 -2.47 -1.89 -34.60
N ASP A 19 -1.54 -1.94 -35.56
CA ASP A 19 -1.44 -0.91 -36.59
C ASP A 19 -2.43 -1.17 -37.74
N ASP A 20 -2.47 -0.25 -38.71
CA ASP A 20 -3.37 -0.28 -39.85
C ASP A 20 -3.09 -1.42 -40.84
N GLU A 21 -1.86 -1.93 -40.82
CA GLU A 21 -1.44 -3.12 -41.56
C GLU A 21 -1.78 -4.43 -40.83
N GLY A 22 -2.31 -4.35 -39.59
CA GLY A 22 -2.65 -5.50 -38.76
C GLY A 22 -1.48 -6.10 -38.00
N ASN A 23 -0.34 -5.41 -37.94
CA ASN A 23 0.77 -5.85 -37.11
C ASN A 23 0.46 -5.60 -35.63
N CYS A 24 0.69 -6.62 -34.80
CA CYS A 24 0.55 -6.53 -33.36
C CYS A 24 1.87 -6.12 -32.69
N LYS A 25 1.81 -5.09 -31.85
CA LYS A 25 2.90 -4.63 -30.99
C LYS A 25 2.48 -4.69 -29.54
N LEU A 26 3.39 -5.17 -28.68
CA LEU A 26 3.19 -5.20 -27.24
C LEU A 26 3.65 -3.88 -26.62
N THR A 27 2.80 -3.25 -25.82
CA THR A 27 3.08 -2.01 -25.07
C THR A 27 3.10 -2.25 -23.55
N ASP A 28 3.49 -1.24 -22.78
CA ASP A 28 3.31 -1.16 -21.33
C ASP A 28 4.03 -2.26 -20.54
N PHE A 29 5.33 -2.38 -20.76
CA PHE A 29 6.19 -3.23 -19.94
C PHE A 29 5.99 -2.88 -18.46
N GLY A 30 5.67 -3.88 -17.64
CA GLY A 30 5.23 -3.76 -16.24
C GLY A 30 6.31 -3.32 -15.24
N ILE A 31 7.20 -2.41 -15.64
CA ILE A 31 8.32 -1.88 -14.85
C ILE A 31 7.83 -1.21 -13.56
N ALA A 32 6.62 -0.64 -13.55
CA ALA A 32 6.03 0.02 -12.39
C ALA A 32 5.47 -0.93 -11.31
N ARG A 33 5.27 -2.23 -11.60
CA ARG A 33 4.61 -3.18 -10.68
C ARG A 33 5.56 -3.92 -9.73
N VAL A 34 6.87 -3.74 -9.87
CA VAL A 34 7.88 -4.46 -9.07
C VAL A 34 8.02 -3.88 -7.65
N THR A 35 7.56 -2.64 -7.43
CA THR A 35 7.76 -1.89 -6.18
C THR A 35 6.56 -1.85 -5.24
N ASP A 36 5.33 -2.05 -5.72
CA ASP A 36 4.12 -1.74 -4.94
C ASP A 36 3.22 -2.97 -4.74
N ASN A 37 3.60 -3.86 -3.82
CA ASN A 37 2.72 -4.96 -3.35
C ASN A 37 1.60 -4.47 -2.41
N THR A 38 1.49 -3.16 -2.14
CA THR A 38 0.55 -2.60 -1.14
C THR A 38 -0.61 -1.79 -1.71
N SER A 39 -0.69 -1.57 -3.02
CA SER A 39 -1.72 -0.71 -3.65
C SER A 39 -2.72 -1.46 -4.55
N PHE A 40 -2.82 -2.78 -4.43
CA PHE A 40 -3.71 -3.62 -5.26
C PHE A 40 -5.18 -3.68 -4.81
N THR A 41 -5.59 -2.99 -3.74
CA THR A 41 -6.89 -3.19 -3.08
C THR A 41 -7.88 -2.02 -3.22
N THR A 42 -7.80 -1.18 -4.26
CA THR A 42 -8.82 -0.13 -4.43
C THR A 42 -9.15 0.09 -5.90
N THR A 43 -10.44 -0.07 -6.21
CA THR A 43 -11.17 0.17 -7.47
C THR A 43 -11.34 -1.02 -8.44
N GLY A 44 -12.60 -1.39 -8.66
CA GLY A 44 -13.11 -2.52 -9.46
C GLY A 44 -12.83 -2.49 -10.97
N SER A 45 -11.82 -1.75 -11.42
CA SER A 45 -11.25 -1.91 -12.77
C SER A 45 -10.14 -2.98 -12.81
N GLN A 46 -9.71 -3.51 -11.66
CA GLN A 46 -8.56 -4.42 -11.54
C GLN A 46 -8.89 -5.92 -11.54
N ILE A 47 -10.18 -6.31 -11.42
CA ILE A 47 -10.61 -7.71 -11.41
C ILE A 47 -10.21 -8.44 -12.71
N GLY A 48 -10.25 -7.75 -13.85
CA GLY A 48 -9.88 -8.31 -15.15
C GLY A 48 -8.37 -8.53 -15.35
N THR A 49 -7.48 -7.91 -14.55
CA THR A 49 -6.03 -8.11 -14.72
C THR A 49 -5.55 -9.41 -14.05
N PHE A 50 -6.25 -9.90 -13.02
CA PHE A 50 -5.87 -11.15 -12.34
C PHE A 50 -5.98 -12.36 -13.25
N SER A 51 -6.95 -12.41 -14.16
CA SER A 51 -7.16 -13.52 -15.09
C SER A 51 -5.95 -13.77 -16.01
N PHE A 52 -5.17 -12.73 -16.32
CA PHE A 52 -3.96 -12.83 -17.14
C PHE A 52 -2.70 -13.06 -16.32
N MET A 53 -2.72 -12.80 -15.01
CA MET A 53 -1.54 -12.93 -14.14
C MET A 53 -1.28 -14.39 -13.79
N ALA A 54 -0.03 -14.82 -13.92
CA ALA A 54 0.39 -16.16 -13.51
C ALA A 54 0.22 -16.38 -11.99
N PRO A 55 -0.14 -17.59 -11.51
CA PRO A 55 -0.36 -17.85 -10.09
C PRO A 55 0.80 -17.42 -9.19
N GLU A 56 2.04 -17.72 -9.57
CA GLU A 56 3.25 -17.33 -8.84
C GLU A 56 3.43 -15.82 -8.76
N GLN A 57 3.00 -15.09 -9.79
CA GLN A 57 3.05 -13.63 -9.80
C GLN A 57 1.98 -13.01 -8.87
N ARG A 58 0.87 -13.71 -8.61
CA ARG A 58 -0.15 -13.31 -7.62
C ARG A 58 0.35 -13.55 -6.18
N SER A 59 1.14 -14.61 -5.97
CA SER A 59 1.61 -15.02 -4.65
C SER A 59 2.92 -14.34 -4.22
N ASP A 60 3.89 -14.20 -5.12
CA ASP A 60 5.18 -13.59 -4.84
C ASP A 60 5.82 -12.96 -6.10
N THR A 61 5.72 -11.65 -6.21
CA THR A 61 6.29 -10.84 -7.30
C THR A 61 7.83 -10.96 -7.42
N LYS A 62 8.54 -11.43 -6.38
CA LYS A 62 10.02 -11.47 -6.34
C LYS A 62 10.61 -12.72 -7.00
N SER A 63 9.87 -13.82 -7.08
CA SER A 63 10.33 -15.10 -7.65
C SER A 63 9.86 -15.37 -9.08
N VAL A 64 9.24 -14.37 -9.73
CA VAL A 64 8.66 -14.47 -11.07
C VAL A 64 9.73 -14.52 -12.16
N ASP A 65 9.78 -15.62 -12.92
CA ASP A 65 10.63 -15.79 -14.10
C ASP A 65 9.87 -15.47 -15.41
N LEU A 66 10.54 -15.65 -16.55
CA LEU A 66 10.00 -15.37 -17.88
C LEU A 66 8.77 -16.22 -18.26
N ARG A 67 8.50 -17.33 -17.56
CA ARG A 67 7.34 -18.22 -17.83
C ARG A 67 6.04 -17.66 -17.28
N ALA A 68 6.08 -16.58 -16.50
CA ALA A 68 4.89 -15.82 -16.17
C ALA A 68 4.31 -15.11 -17.40
N ASP A 69 5.17 -14.62 -18.30
CA ASP A 69 4.71 -14.04 -19.57
C ASP A 69 4.12 -15.13 -20.48
N VAL A 70 4.64 -16.36 -20.43
CA VAL A 70 4.07 -17.53 -21.15
C VAL A 70 2.64 -17.79 -20.71
N TYR A 71 2.39 -17.83 -19.39
CA TYR A 71 1.04 -17.95 -18.85
C TYR A 71 0.14 -16.82 -19.35
N SER A 72 0.64 -15.59 -19.25
CA SER A 72 -0.11 -14.39 -19.60
C SER A 72 -0.50 -14.36 -21.09
N VAL A 73 0.38 -14.84 -21.97
CA VAL A 73 0.07 -15.05 -23.40
C VAL A 73 -0.99 -16.15 -23.58
N GLY A 74 -0.88 -17.28 -22.88
CA GLY A 74 -1.89 -18.35 -22.93
C GLY A 74 -3.29 -17.87 -22.50
N ALA A 75 -3.37 -17.12 -21.39
CA ALA A 75 -4.60 -16.51 -20.92
C ALA A 75 -5.14 -15.44 -21.89
N SER A 76 -4.25 -14.65 -22.51
CA SER A 76 -4.65 -13.68 -23.53
C SER A 76 -5.23 -14.36 -24.77
N LEU A 77 -4.61 -15.45 -25.22
CA LEU A 77 -5.09 -16.25 -26.35
C LEU A 77 -6.48 -16.85 -26.07
N TYR A 78 -6.67 -17.40 -24.87
CA TYR A 78 -7.99 -17.86 -24.42
C TYR A 78 -9.05 -16.75 -24.56
N THR A 79 -8.76 -15.55 -24.05
CA THR A 79 -9.71 -14.43 -24.11
C THR A 79 -9.95 -13.95 -25.53
N LEU A 80 -8.93 -13.91 -26.38
CA LEU A 80 -9.09 -13.49 -27.77
C LEU A 80 -9.94 -14.48 -28.59
N MET A 81 -9.87 -15.78 -28.28
CA MET A 81 -10.64 -16.81 -28.99
C MET A 81 -12.07 -16.96 -28.47
N THR A 82 -12.32 -16.69 -27.20
CA THR A 82 -13.61 -16.97 -26.53
C THR A 82 -14.39 -15.71 -26.14
N ALA A 83 -13.75 -14.54 -26.20
CA ALA A 83 -14.23 -13.29 -25.60
C ALA A 83 -14.54 -13.39 -24.09
N LYS A 84 -14.04 -14.43 -23.41
CA LYS A 84 -14.23 -14.71 -21.99
C LYS A 84 -12.92 -14.58 -21.23
N THR A 85 -13.00 -14.39 -19.92
CA THR A 85 -11.84 -14.41 -19.01
C THR A 85 -12.04 -15.48 -17.94
N SER A 86 -11.01 -16.25 -17.64
CA SER A 86 -11.03 -17.23 -16.54
C SER A 86 -9.81 -17.04 -15.65
N ALA A 87 -10.04 -16.96 -14.33
CA ALA A 87 -8.96 -16.90 -13.34
C ALA A 87 -8.34 -18.28 -13.06
N GLU A 88 -9.02 -19.37 -13.48
CA GLU A 88 -8.75 -20.77 -13.14
C GLU A 88 -8.28 -21.60 -14.35
N LEU A 89 -7.85 -20.94 -15.43
CA LEU A 89 -7.38 -21.59 -16.66
C LEU A 89 -6.19 -22.56 -16.44
N PHE A 90 -5.57 -22.54 -15.27
CA PHE A 90 -4.52 -23.47 -14.85
C PHE A 90 -5.02 -24.85 -14.39
N VAL A 91 -6.32 -25.00 -14.10
CA VAL A 91 -6.95 -26.27 -13.72
C VAL A 91 -7.57 -26.97 -14.93
N ALA A 92 -7.83 -26.23 -16.01
CA ALA A 92 -8.52 -26.74 -17.20
C ALA A 92 -7.79 -27.95 -17.82
N ASP A 93 -8.59 -28.95 -18.20
CA ASP A 93 -8.15 -30.13 -18.97
C ASP A 93 -8.73 -30.12 -20.39
N THR A 94 -8.31 -31.05 -21.25
CA THR A 94 -8.69 -31.08 -22.68
C THR A 94 -10.18 -31.21 -22.95
N GLU A 95 -10.95 -31.76 -22.00
CA GLU A 95 -12.40 -31.96 -22.08
C GLU A 95 -13.21 -30.89 -21.32
N ASP A 96 -12.53 -29.87 -20.78
CA ASP A 96 -13.18 -28.81 -20.02
C ASP A 96 -14.08 -27.95 -20.92
N GLU A 97 -15.30 -27.66 -20.45
CA GLU A 97 -16.28 -26.84 -21.15
C GLU A 97 -15.72 -25.44 -21.50
N LEU A 98 -14.79 -24.93 -20.67
CA LEU A 98 -14.10 -23.66 -20.90
C LEU A 98 -13.38 -23.61 -22.26
N LEU A 99 -12.90 -24.75 -22.76
CA LEU A 99 -12.10 -24.84 -23.99
C LEU A 99 -12.95 -25.18 -25.23
N THR A 100 -14.27 -25.32 -25.08
CA THR A 100 -15.18 -25.72 -26.17
C THR A 100 -15.08 -24.78 -27.37
N GLU A 101 -15.01 -23.48 -27.12
CA GLU A 101 -14.92 -22.41 -28.13
C GLU A 101 -13.52 -22.27 -28.73
N ILE A 102 -12.50 -22.90 -28.14
CA ILE A 102 -11.14 -22.88 -28.68
C ILE A 102 -11.02 -23.97 -29.76
N PRO A 103 -10.49 -23.63 -30.97
CA PRO A 103 -10.23 -24.63 -32.00
C PRO A 103 -9.34 -25.76 -31.47
N ALA A 104 -9.70 -27.00 -31.80
CA ALA A 104 -9.04 -28.20 -31.26
C ALA A 104 -7.51 -28.18 -31.34
N PRO A 105 -6.86 -27.68 -32.42
CA PRO A 105 -5.40 -27.58 -32.47
C PRO A 105 -4.77 -26.67 -31.42
N PHE A 106 -5.47 -25.64 -30.93
CA PHE A 106 -4.94 -24.67 -29.95
C PHE A 106 -5.17 -25.09 -28.50
N ARG A 107 -6.15 -25.94 -28.21
CA ARG A 107 -6.45 -26.41 -26.83
C ARG A 107 -5.22 -26.91 -26.07
N PRO A 108 -4.39 -27.84 -26.60
CA PRO A 108 -3.22 -28.32 -25.87
C PRO A 108 -2.17 -27.21 -25.65
N VAL A 109 -2.08 -26.24 -26.56
CA VAL A 109 -1.16 -25.11 -26.45
C VAL A 109 -1.60 -24.17 -25.33
N VAL A 110 -2.89 -23.83 -25.26
CA VAL A 110 -3.47 -23.00 -24.20
C VAL A 110 -3.28 -23.69 -22.85
N ILE A 111 -3.66 -24.96 -22.72
CA ILE A 111 -3.51 -25.74 -21.47
C ILE A 111 -2.06 -25.76 -21.00
N ARG A 112 -1.11 -26.08 -21.88
CA ARG A 112 0.30 -26.14 -21.51
C ARG A 112 0.84 -24.77 -21.12
N ALA A 113 0.47 -23.72 -21.84
CA ALA A 113 0.88 -22.36 -21.51
C ALA A 113 0.38 -21.90 -20.14
N THR A 114 -0.81 -22.37 -19.71
CA THR A 114 -1.48 -21.90 -18.49
C THR A 114 -1.34 -22.83 -17.30
N ARG A 115 -0.50 -23.89 -17.34
CA ARG A 115 -0.28 -24.78 -16.20
C ARG A 115 0.08 -24.03 -14.92
N TYR A 116 -0.40 -24.52 -13.78
CA TYR A 116 -0.18 -23.86 -12.49
C TYR A 116 1.32 -23.68 -12.18
N LYS A 117 2.10 -24.75 -12.33
CA LYS A 117 3.54 -24.72 -12.06
C LYS A 117 4.32 -24.20 -13.28
N PRO A 118 5.24 -23.22 -13.12
CA PRO A 118 6.04 -22.68 -14.21
C PRO A 118 6.82 -23.76 -14.99
N GLU A 119 7.34 -24.78 -14.31
CA GLU A 119 8.09 -25.89 -14.91
C GLU A 119 7.27 -26.81 -15.82
N GLU A 120 5.95 -26.79 -15.71
CA GLU A 120 5.04 -27.57 -16.56
C GLU A 120 4.64 -26.78 -17.83
N ARG A 121 5.01 -25.50 -17.92
CA ARG A 121 4.76 -24.63 -19.08
C ARG A 121 5.87 -24.77 -20.12
N TYR A 122 5.71 -24.02 -21.22
CA TYR A 122 6.78 -23.80 -22.19
C TYR A 122 8.01 -23.15 -21.52
N ALA A 123 9.20 -23.65 -21.82
CA ALA A 123 10.43 -23.12 -21.25
C ALA A 123 10.79 -21.74 -21.82
N SER A 124 10.26 -21.40 -22.99
CA SER A 124 10.45 -20.09 -23.64
C SER A 124 9.26 -19.69 -24.50
N ILE A 125 9.13 -18.39 -24.78
CA ILE A 125 8.11 -17.89 -25.70
C ILE A 125 8.30 -18.39 -27.14
N LEU A 126 9.53 -18.73 -27.53
CA LEU A 126 9.83 -19.28 -28.84
C LEU A 126 9.29 -20.70 -29.01
N GLU A 127 9.36 -21.51 -27.94
CA GLU A 127 8.76 -22.85 -27.91
C GLU A 127 7.23 -22.75 -28.05
N LEU A 128 6.61 -21.82 -27.30
CA LEU A 128 5.18 -21.52 -27.44
C LEU A 128 4.83 -21.06 -28.86
N GLN A 129 5.61 -20.14 -29.45
CA GLN A 129 5.38 -19.64 -30.81
C GLN A 129 5.42 -20.78 -31.84
N THR A 130 6.37 -21.70 -31.69
CA THR A 130 6.51 -22.85 -32.57
C THR A 130 5.26 -23.73 -32.54
N ASP A 131 4.76 -24.02 -31.34
CA ASP A 131 3.53 -24.81 -31.17
C ASP A 131 2.28 -24.07 -31.67
N LEU A 132 2.21 -22.75 -31.50
CA LEU A 132 1.13 -21.93 -32.06
C LEU A 132 1.12 -21.96 -33.60
N MET A 133 2.29 -21.83 -34.23
CA MET A 133 2.41 -21.92 -35.69
C MET A 133 2.05 -23.32 -36.20
N ASN A 134 2.47 -24.37 -35.48
CA ASN A 134 2.08 -25.74 -35.79
C ASN A 134 0.57 -25.94 -35.65
N ALA A 135 -0.06 -25.39 -34.61
CA ALA A 135 -1.50 -25.44 -34.43
C ALA A 135 -2.24 -24.69 -35.56
N LEU A 136 -1.77 -23.50 -35.92
CA LEU A 136 -2.31 -22.68 -37.01
C LEU A 136 -2.25 -23.43 -38.35
N SER A 137 -1.16 -24.14 -38.65
CA SER A 137 -1.01 -24.92 -39.88
C SER A 137 -2.02 -26.08 -40.03
N ARG A 138 -2.66 -26.48 -38.93
CA ARG A 138 -3.67 -27.55 -38.90
C ARG A 138 -5.09 -27.02 -39.04
N ILE A 139 -5.29 -25.70 -39.09
CA ILE A 139 -6.59 -25.09 -39.29
C ILE A 139 -6.93 -25.12 -40.79
N PRO A 140 -8.14 -25.56 -41.16
CA PRO A 140 -8.61 -25.48 -42.53
C PRO A 140 -8.52 -24.06 -43.11
N PRO A 141 -8.07 -23.84 -44.36
CA PRO A 141 -7.90 -22.51 -44.94
C PRO A 141 -9.18 -21.66 -44.98
N ASP A 142 -10.34 -22.29 -45.12
CA ASP A 142 -11.67 -21.69 -45.07
C ASP A 142 -12.06 -21.18 -43.67
N GLN A 143 -11.39 -21.67 -42.62
CA GLN A 143 -11.52 -21.17 -41.25
C GLN A 143 -10.43 -20.15 -40.90
N ALA A 144 -9.45 -19.93 -41.78
CA ALA A 144 -8.37 -18.97 -41.61
C ALA A 144 -8.68 -17.59 -42.26
N GLU A 145 -9.80 -17.47 -42.99
CA GLU A 145 -10.30 -16.18 -43.46
C GLU A 145 -10.96 -15.42 -42.31
N TYR A 146 -10.20 -14.52 -41.71
CA TYR A 146 -10.72 -13.59 -40.71
C TYR A 146 -11.02 -12.24 -41.36
N PRO A 147 -12.14 -11.57 -40.98
CA PRO A 147 -12.34 -10.19 -41.37
C PRO A 147 -11.14 -9.35 -40.92
N PRO A 148 -10.74 -8.32 -41.68
CA PRO A 148 -9.60 -7.49 -41.30
C PRO A 148 -9.79 -6.97 -39.88
N LEU A 149 -8.81 -7.23 -39.01
CA LEU A 149 -8.81 -6.82 -37.60
C LEU A 149 -8.91 -5.29 -37.44
N VAL A 150 -8.55 -4.57 -38.50
CA VAL A 150 -8.65 -3.11 -38.61
C VAL A 150 -9.84 -2.77 -39.48
N ARG A 151 -10.82 -2.07 -38.92
CA ARG A 151 -11.82 -1.37 -39.75
C ARG A 151 -11.07 -0.28 -40.52
N PRO A 152 -11.29 -0.10 -41.83
CA PRO A 152 -10.75 1.05 -42.56
C PRO A 152 -11.08 2.31 -41.76
N ARG A 153 -10.05 2.98 -41.26
CA ARG A 153 -10.25 4.17 -40.43
C ARG A 153 -10.87 5.23 -41.32
N GLU A 154 -11.96 5.86 -40.88
CA GLU A 154 -12.18 7.24 -41.29
C GLU A 154 -10.87 7.99 -40.97
N PRO A 155 -10.36 8.82 -41.90
CA PRO A 155 -9.07 9.47 -41.72
C PRO A 155 -9.04 10.14 -40.35
N LEU A 156 -7.98 9.86 -39.58
CA LEU A 156 -7.75 10.56 -38.32
C LEU A 156 -7.83 12.06 -38.60
N PRO A 157 -8.62 12.83 -37.84
CA PRO A 157 -8.68 14.27 -38.05
C PRO A 157 -7.27 14.83 -37.98
N GLU A 158 -6.93 15.72 -38.92
CA GLU A 158 -5.58 16.29 -39.12
C GLU A 158 -5.02 17.04 -37.90
N GLY A 159 -5.82 17.21 -36.84
CA GLY A 159 -5.42 17.80 -35.59
C GLY A 159 -6.54 17.72 -34.53
N PRO A 160 -6.27 18.24 -33.32
CA PRO A 160 -7.28 18.33 -32.28
C PRO A 160 -8.49 19.14 -32.76
N PRO A 161 -9.71 18.80 -32.30
CA PRO A 161 -10.91 19.51 -32.71
C PRO A 161 -10.82 20.98 -32.29
N LYS A 162 -11.19 21.92 -33.18
CA LYS A 162 -11.16 23.37 -32.87
C LYS A 162 -12.04 23.74 -31.67
N VAL A 163 -13.06 22.94 -31.39
CA VAL A 163 -14.04 23.14 -30.32
C VAL A 163 -14.28 21.82 -29.60
N LEU A 164 -14.17 21.85 -28.28
CA LEU A 164 -14.41 20.73 -27.38
C LEU A 164 -15.91 20.61 -27.05
N PRO A 165 -16.37 19.42 -26.59
CA PRO A 165 -17.73 19.27 -26.05
C PRO A 165 -18.03 20.33 -24.98
N GLY A 166 -19.16 21.03 -25.12
CA GLY A 166 -19.52 22.18 -24.28
C GLY A 166 -19.14 23.57 -24.85
N GLY A 167 -18.67 23.63 -26.10
CA GLY A 167 -18.50 24.90 -26.84
C GLY A 167 -17.22 25.66 -26.54
N LYS A 168 -16.30 25.09 -25.75
CA LYS A 168 -15.00 25.70 -25.45
C LYS A 168 -14.03 25.49 -26.61
N ARG A 169 -13.29 26.54 -27.01
CA ARG A 169 -12.26 26.39 -28.05
C ARG A 169 -11.06 25.65 -27.48
N PHE A 170 -10.45 24.78 -28.28
CA PHE A 170 -9.27 24.01 -27.87
C PHE A 170 -8.08 24.91 -27.54
N GLU A 171 -7.91 26.01 -28.29
CA GLU A 171 -6.90 27.05 -28.01
C GLU A 171 -7.03 27.69 -26.62
N ASP A 172 -8.27 27.81 -26.11
CA ASP A 172 -8.49 28.38 -24.77
C ASP A 172 -8.06 27.38 -23.69
N LEU A 173 -8.20 26.07 -23.96
CA LEU A 173 -7.70 25.02 -23.10
C LEU A 173 -6.17 24.96 -23.13
N GLU A 174 -5.54 24.99 -24.31
CA GLU A 174 -4.07 25.06 -24.46
C GLU A 174 -3.47 26.24 -23.69
N LYS A 175 -4.05 27.43 -23.84
CA LYS A 175 -3.64 28.63 -23.09
C LYS A 175 -3.82 28.46 -21.58
N SER A 176 -4.91 27.83 -21.15
CA SER A 176 -5.18 27.59 -19.73
C SER A 176 -4.26 26.55 -19.10
N LEU A 177 -3.80 25.57 -19.89
CA LEU A 177 -2.91 24.50 -19.46
C LEU A 177 -1.42 24.83 -19.67
N ALA A 178 -1.12 25.99 -20.27
CA ALA A 178 0.24 26.40 -20.66
C ALA A 178 0.99 25.30 -21.44
N LEU A 179 0.26 24.54 -22.26
CA LEU A 179 0.83 23.49 -23.10
C LEU A 179 1.49 24.16 -24.30
N ASP A 180 2.83 24.20 -24.32
CA ASP A 180 3.57 24.55 -25.51
C ASP A 180 3.59 23.33 -26.45
N THR A 181 2.70 23.29 -27.42
CA THR A 181 2.63 22.19 -28.40
C THR A 181 3.83 22.14 -29.35
N ASN A 182 4.68 23.18 -29.36
CA ASN A 182 5.96 23.16 -30.08
C ASN A 182 7.13 22.69 -29.21
N GLN A 183 6.92 22.46 -27.90
CA GLN A 183 7.88 21.82 -27.01
C GLN A 183 7.18 20.73 -26.18
N PRO A 184 7.12 19.48 -26.69
CA PRO A 184 6.50 18.40 -25.93
C PRO A 184 7.23 18.26 -24.59
N THR A 185 6.50 18.45 -23.49
CA THR A 185 7.03 18.42 -22.13
C THR A 185 7.73 17.09 -21.88
N TYR A 186 9.06 17.10 -22.01
CA TYR A 186 9.92 15.97 -21.67
C TYR A 186 9.93 15.86 -20.14
N VAL A 187 9.43 14.76 -19.60
CA VAL A 187 9.65 14.45 -18.18
C VAL A 187 11.14 14.11 -18.04
N ALA A 188 11.88 14.98 -17.37
CA ALA A 188 13.31 14.81 -17.15
C ALA A 188 13.58 13.51 -16.37
N SER A 189 14.15 12.51 -17.04
CA SER A 189 14.88 11.44 -16.37
C SER A 189 16.09 12.06 -15.68
N SER A 190 16.28 11.69 -14.43
CA SER A 190 17.43 12.01 -13.57
C SER A 190 18.78 12.06 -14.31
N GLY A 191 19.44 13.21 -14.18
CA GLY A 191 20.90 13.32 -14.11
C GLY A 191 21.66 13.49 -15.43
N GLY A 192 22.17 14.71 -15.63
CA GLY A 192 23.58 14.86 -15.98
C GLY A 192 23.93 15.47 -17.35
N VAL A 193 24.42 16.72 -17.27
CA VAL A 193 25.62 17.24 -17.97
C VAL A 193 25.39 17.73 -19.42
N ARG A 194 25.20 19.06 -19.61
CA ARG A 194 26.17 20.13 -20.03
C ARG A 194 26.43 20.11 -21.56
N LEU A 195 26.57 21.18 -22.34
CA LEU A 195 26.76 22.65 -22.28
C LEU A 195 26.00 23.21 -23.54
N GLY A 196 25.56 24.45 -23.70
CA GLY A 196 25.99 25.75 -23.17
C GLY A 196 26.28 26.67 -24.38
N ASP A 197 25.47 27.73 -24.51
CA ASP A 197 25.78 29.09 -24.99
C ASP A 197 24.47 29.90 -24.79
N SER A 198 24.35 30.99 -24.03
CA SER A 198 25.23 32.16 -23.93
C SER A 198 24.93 33.04 -22.68
N GLN A 199 26.03 33.55 -22.11
CA GLN A 199 26.34 34.75 -21.27
C GLN A 199 25.19 35.68 -20.79
N SER A 200 25.15 36.26 -19.56
CA SER A 200 26.17 36.82 -18.63
C SER A 200 25.55 37.01 -17.21
N ARG A 201 25.99 36.32 -16.14
CA ARG A 201 27.09 36.56 -15.17
C ARG A 201 26.85 37.61 -14.06
N GLU A 202 26.25 37.17 -12.95
CA GLU A 202 26.61 37.52 -11.55
C GLU A 202 26.48 36.26 -10.65
N PRO A 203 27.29 36.12 -9.58
CA PRO A 203 27.61 34.81 -9.00
C PRO A 203 26.64 34.35 -7.90
N GLU A 204 26.08 33.15 -8.08
CA GLU A 204 25.35 32.41 -7.05
C GLU A 204 26.29 31.76 -5.99
N PRO A 205 25.79 31.52 -4.76
CA PRO A 205 26.58 31.02 -3.65
C PRO A 205 26.98 29.53 -3.81
N GLU A 206 28.27 29.27 -3.61
CA GLU A 206 28.89 27.95 -3.69
C GLU A 206 28.50 27.07 -2.48
N VAL A 207 27.66 26.06 -2.69
CA VAL A 207 27.48 24.94 -1.74
C VAL A 207 28.70 24.02 -1.85
N ARG A 208 29.60 24.06 -0.86
CA ARG A 208 30.72 23.11 -0.73
C ARG A 208 30.34 21.90 0.12
N ALA A 209 30.72 20.73 -0.39
CA ALA A 209 30.72 19.43 0.28
C ALA A 209 31.53 19.43 1.61
N PRO A 210 31.23 18.53 2.56
CA PRO A 210 31.83 18.56 3.90
C PRO A 210 33.33 18.24 3.83
N ARG A 211 34.16 19.08 4.46
CA ARG A 211 35.60 18.81 4.64
C ARG A 211 35.89 18.28 6.04
N VAL A 212 36.60 17.16 6.02
CA VAL A 212 37.27 16.45 7.11
C VAL A 212 38.17 17.37 7.93
N ILE A 213 38.10 17.25 9.26
CA ILE A 213 38.97 17.94 10.23
C ILE A 213 40.23 17.08 10.44
N PRO A 214 41.45 17.67 10.31
CA PRO A 214 42.49 17.29 11.26
C PRO A 214 43.31 18.48 11.81
N TYR A 215 43.36 18.49 13.14
CA TYR A 215 44.44 18.84 14.07
C TYR A 215 45.32 20.09 13.89
N TYR A 216 45.29 20.89 14.96
CA TYR A 216 46.24 21.96 15.32
C TYR A 216 47.51 21.37 15.96
N MET A 217 48.69 21.83 15.54
CA MET A 217 49.82 22.07 16.44
C MET A 217 50.80 23.12 15.86
N PRO A 218 51.52 23.85 16.71
CA PRO A 218 52.05 25.18 16.42
C PRO A 218 53.47 25.16 15.86
N SER A 219 53.88 26.23 15.19
CA SER A 219 55.29 26.55 15.02
C SER A 219 55.58 28.04 14.98
N ARG A 220 56.73 28.33 15.61
CA ARG A 220 57.33 29.62 15.96
C ARG A 220 57.79 30.42 14.75
N GLY A 221 57.83 31.74 14.95
CA GLY A 221 58.93 32.59 14.48
C GLY A 221 58.52 33.72 13.54
N GLY A 222 58.80 34.96 13.94
CA GLY A 222 59.02 36.07 12.99
C GLY A 222 58.13 37.29 13.14
N GLN A 223 58.55 38.17 14.07
CA GLN A 223 58.40 39.65 14.13
C GLN A 223 57.56 40.39 13.07
N ALA A 224 56.65 41.24 13.54
CA ALA A 224 56.47 42.62 13.04
C ALA A 224 55.69 43.51 14.04
N THR A 225 56.43 44.44 14.64
CA THR A 225 56.11 45.83 15.06
C THR A 225 54.69 46.25 15.49
N ALA A 226 54.63 46.83 16.70
CA ALA A 226 53.46 47.47 17.33
C ALA A 226 53.20 48.92 16.87
N PRO A 227 51.95 49.44 16.99
CA PRO A 227 51.61 50.86 16.84
C PRO A 227 51.68 51.63 18.19
N PRO A 228 51.74 52.99 18.16
CA PRO A 228 52.15 53.78 19.32
C PRO A 228 51.02 54.14 20.30
N VAL A 229 51.41 54.36 21.55
CA VAL A 229 50.61 54.81 22.71
C VAL A 229 50.62 56.34 22.80
N PRO A 230 49.50 57.04 23.08
CA PRO A 230 49.52 58.48 23.33
C PRO A 230 49.91 58.84 24.77
N ALA A 231 50.51 60.03 24.88
CA ALA A 231 51.31 60.56 25.98
C ALA A 231 50.54 60.91 27.28
N GLN A 232 51.27 60.80 28.40
CA GLN A 232 50.92 61.30 29.73
C GLN A 232 51.03 62.85 29.82
N PRO A 233 50.24 63.54 30.65
CA PRO A 233 50.40 64.97 30.91
C PRO A 233 51.46 65.27 32.00
N ALA A 234 52.08 66.44 31.85
CA ALA A 234 53.21 66.98 32.60
C ALA A 234 52.88 67.41 34.07
N PRO A 235 53.88 67.57 34.95
CA PRO A 235 53.67 67.81 36.38
C PRO A 235 53.43 69.29 36.70
N LEU A 236 52.50 69.55 37.64
CA LEU A 236 52.26 70.87 38.21
C LEU A 236 53.25 71.19 39.34
N ARG A 237 53.79 72.41 39.27
CA ARG A 237 54.77 73.00 40.18
C ARG A 237 54.21 73.16 41.61
N GLN A 238 55.06 72.84 42.58
CA GLN A 238 54.93 73.22 43.99
C GLN A 238 54.98 74.74 44.17
N ARG A 239 54.10 75.25 45.05
CA ARG A 239 54.30 76.51 45.79
C ARG A 239 54.18 76.21 47.29
N SER A 240 55.09 76.79 48.05
CA SER A 240 55.10 76.93 49.51
C SER A 240 53.89 77.78 49.98
N SER A 241 53.52 77.94 51.25
CA SER A 241 54.08 77.66 52.58
C SER A 241 52.94 77.88 53.61
N ASP A 242 53.20 77.48 54.86
CA ASP A 242 52.62 78.04 56.11
C ASP A 242 51.27 77.49 56.62
N ILE A 243 51.33 76.44 57.45
CA ILE A 243 50.37 76.20 58.54
C ILE A 243 51.14 75.68 59.77
N PRO A 244 51.02 76.31 60.96
CA PRO A 244 51.71 75.86 62.18
C PRO A 244 51.15 74.56 62.76
N ASP A 245 52.10 73.81 63.33
CA ASP A 245 52.00 72.45 63.87
C ASP A 245 51.41 72.44 65.29
N TYR A 246 50.31 71.71 65.50
CA TYR A 246 49.87 71.27 66.83
C TYR A 246 48.92 70.07 66.78
N VAL A 247 49.40 68.87 66.42
CA VAL A 247 48.78 67.60 66.85
C VAL A 247 49.88 66.54 67.03
N ASP A 248 49.90 65.88 68.19
CA ASP A 248 50.82 64.78 68.49
C ASP A 248 50.53 63.55 67.59
N ASP A 249 51.46 63.29 66.66
CA ASP A 249 51.37 62.24 65.63
C ASP A 249 51.37 60.78 66.16
N SER A 250 51.64 60.59 67.45
CA SER A 250 51.80 59.24 68.02
C SER A 250 50.46 58.53 68.32
N GLU A 251 49.40 59.27 68.66
CA GLU A 251 48.09 58.70 69.02
C GLU A 251 47.21 58.41 67.80
N VAL A 252 47.27 59.25 66.77
CA VAL A 252 46.47 59.11 65.53
C VAL A 252 46.89 57.88 64.72
N GLY A 253 48.20 57.57 64.69
CA GLY A 253 48.72 56.38 64.01
C GLY A 253 48.32 55.06 64.67
N ALA A 254 48.13 55.04 66.00
CA ALA A 254 47.72 53.84 66.73
C ALA A 254 46.23 53.52 66.52
N LEU A 255 45.37 54.54 66.54
CA LEU A 255 43.94 54.44 66.26
C LEU A 255 43.65 53.96 64.83
N HIS A 256 44.34 54.52 63.83
CA HIS A 256 44.16 54.09 62.44
C HIS A 256 44.60 52.64 62.19
N ARG A 257 45.64 52.15 62.86
CA ARG A 257 46.06 50.73 62.77
C ARG A 257 45.03 49.79 63.43
N ALA A 258 44.46 50.19 64.57
CA ALA A 258 43.44 49.40 65.25
C ALA A 258 42.12 49.35 64.45
N GLU A 259 41.69 50.47 63.85
CA GLU A 259 40.50 50.50 62.99
C GLU A 259 40.69 49.73 61.68
N ALA A 260 41.87 49.80 61.06
CA ALA A 260 42.20 49.03 59.87
C ALA A 260 42.13 47.52 60.15
N ALA A 261 42.69 47.06 61.28
CA ALA A 261 42.64 45.65 61.68
C ALA A 261 41.20 45.17 61.92
N ARG A 262 40.35 46.02 62.53
CA ARG A 262 38.94 45.71 62.79
C ARG A 262 38.11 45.66 61.51
N ARG A 263 38.41 46.51 60.52
CA ARG A 263 37.75 46.47 59.20
C ARG A 263 38.14 45.21 58.43
N THR A 264 39.40 44.80 58.49
CA THR A 264 39.85 43.56 57.84
C THR A 264 39.24 42.31 58.48
N SER A 265 39.05 42.28 59.80
CA SER A 265 38.40 41.13 60.46
C SER A 265 36.92 41.03 60.10
N ILE A 266 36.20 42.16 60.07
CA ILE A 266 34.78 42.19 59.67
C ILE A 266 34.61 41.77 58.20
N GLN A 267 35.45 42.28 57.29
CA GLN A 267 35.42 41.86 55.88
C GLN A 267 35.74 40.37 55.70
N ALA A 268 36.65 39.81 56.50
CA ALA A 268 36.97 38.39 56.46
C ALA A 268 35.78 37.52 56.93
N GLU A 269 35.09 37.94 58.00
CA GLU A 269 33.89 37.25 58.50
C GLU A 269 32.71 37.34 57.52
N GLU A 270 32.45 38.52 56.93
CA GLU A 270 31.41 38.68 55.92
C GLU A 270 31.68 37.83 54.67
N LYS A 271 32.94 37.78 54.22
CA LYS A 271 33.33 36.95 53.08
C LYS A 271 33.17 35.46 53.40
N ALA A 272 33.57 35.02 54.59
CA ALA A 272 33.38 33.63 55.03
C ALA A 272 31.90 33.26 55.13
N HIS A 273 31.06 34.18 55.63
CA HIS A 273 29.62 33.95 55.73
C HIS A 273 28.94 33.92 54.35
N ALA A 274 29.36 34.79 53.43
CA ALA A 274 28.88 34.78 52.04
C ALA A 274 29.29 33.52 51.29
N GLU A 275 30.53 33.04 51.48
CA GLU A 275 31.01 31.78 50.91
C GLU A 275 30.27 30.57 51.48
N ALA A 276 29.98 30.55 52.79
CA ALA A 276 29.19 29.51 53.43
C ALA A 276 27.74 29.48 52.94
N GLN A 277 27.10 30.64 52.76
CA GLN A 277 25.76 30.73 52.19
C GLN A 277 25.75 30.29 50.71
N ALA A 278 26.73 30.72 49.92
CA ALA A 278 26.85 30.29 48.53
C ALA A 278 27.08 28.77 48.41
N ALA A 279 27.88 28.19 49.31
CA ALA A 279 28.08 26.74 49.37
C ALA A 279 26.79 25.98 49.76
N ALA A 280 26.01 26.51 50.71
CA ALA A 280 24.74 25.93 51.12
C ALA A 280 23.71 25.94 49.98
N VAL A 281 23.61 27.05 49.23
CA VAL A 281 22.72 27.16 48.06
C VAL A 281 23.13 26.19 46.95
N ARG A 282 24.44 26.07 46.65
CA ARG A 282 24.91 25.10 45.66
C ARG A 282 24.64 23.65 46.09
N ALA A 283 24.69 23.35 47.38
CA ALA A 283 24.40 22.01 47.90
C ALA A 283 22.91 21.67 47.80
N THR A 284 22.02 22.63 48.06
CA THR A 284 20.57 22.43 47.86
C THR A 284 20.19 22.36 46.40
N GLU A 285 20.80 23.17 45.52
CA GLU A 285 20.60 23.08 44.08
C GLU A 285 21.07 21.73 43.51
N ARG A 286 22.22 21.21 43.94
CA ARG A 286 22.68 19.86 43.54
C ARG A 286 21.71 18.76 43.96
N ARG A 287 21.24 18.78 45.21
CA ARG A 287 20.24 17.79 45.67
C ARG A 287 18.94 17.86 44.85
N ARG A 288 18.51 19.07 44.52
CA ARG A 288 17.30 19.28 43.71
C ARG A 288 17.50 18.80 42.27
N GLN A 289 18.67 19.05 41.69
CA GLN A 289 19.05 18.51 40.37
C GLN A 289 19.14 16.98 40.38
N GLU A 290 19.77 16.38 41.39
CA GLU A 290 19.86 14.93 41.55
C GLU A 290 18.48 14.27 41.72
N GLU A 291 17.55 14.92 42.45
CA GLU A 291 16.17 14.45 42.60
C GLU A 291 15.33 14.61 41.31
N GLU A 292 15.53 15.68 40.54
CA GLU A 292 14.87 15.91 39.25
C GLU A 292 15.40 14.97 38.15
N GLU A 293 16.71 14.72 38.10
CA GLU A 293 17.35 13.75 37.20
C GLU A 293 16.94 12.30 37.53
N ALA A 294 16.62 11.98 38.79
CA ALA A 294 16.16 10.65 39.19
C ALA A 294 14.66 10.40 38.93
N ARG A 295 13.80 11.44 38.94
CA ARG A 295 12.35 11.31 38.71
C ARG A 295 11.97 11.08 37.25
N THR A 296 12.65 11.78 36.34
CA THR A 296 12.37 11.77 34.90
C THR A 296 12.42 10.36 34.28
N PRO A 297 13.48 9.55 34.47
CA PRO A 297 13.55 8.21 33.86
C PRO A 297 12.54 7.22 34.46
N ARG A 298 12.21 7.32 35.75
CA ARG A 298 11.20 6.45 36.39
C ARG A 298 9.79 6.72 35.88
N GLN A 299 9.42 7.98 35.72
CA GLN A 299 8.10 8.34 35.17
C GLN A 299 7.97 7.94 33.71
N LEU A 300 9.03 8.11 32.91
CA LEU A 300 9.09 7.64 31.53
C LEU A 300 8.96 6.11 31.43
N ALA A 301 9.64 5.35 32.30
CA ALA A 301 9.55 3.89 32.32
C ALA A 301 8.15 3.39 32.71
N ILE A 302 7.49 4.03 33.69
CA ILE A 302 6.11 3.68 34.09
C ILE A 302 5.14 4.02 32.94
N ALA A 303 5.26 5.20 32.33
CA ALA A 303 4.42 5.60 31.21
C ALA A 303 4.61 4.67 29.99
N ALA A 304 5.84 4.28 29.69
CA ALA A 304 6.15 3.31 28.65
C ALA A 304 5.58 1.92 28.96
N GLY A 305 5.68 1.46 30.21
CA GLY A 305 5.11 0.18 30.65
C GLY A 305 3.58 0.16 30.58
N VAL A 306 2.91 1.23 31.00
CA VAL A 306 1.45 1.39 30.86
C VAL A 306 1.06 1.44 29.39
N GLY A 307 1.79 2.20 28.57
CA GLY A 307 1.58 2.25 27.12
C GLY A 307 1.72 0.88 26.45
N MET A 308 2.71 0.10 26.85
CA MET A 308 2.92 -1.26 26.35
C MET A 308 1.81 -2.22 26.77
N LEU A 309 1.31 -2.14 28.01
CA LEU A 309 0.17 -2.94 28.46
C LEU A 309 -1.13 -2.59 27.73
N LEU A 310 -1.39 -1.30 27.51
CA LEU A 310 -2.54 -0.85 26.71
C LEU A 310 -2.41 -1.31 25.25
N PHE A 311 -1.21 -1.25 24.68
CA PHE A 311 -0.93 -1.74 23.34
C PHE A 311 -1.17 -3.25 23.22
N LEU A 312 -0.59 -4.05 24.13
CA LEU A 312 -0.80 -5.51 24.17
C LEU A 312 -2.26 -5.88 24.41
N GLY A 313 -2.95 -5.16 25.29
CA GLY A 313 -4.39 -5.33 25.54
C GLY A 313 -5.22 -5.01 24.29
N SER A 314 -4.88 -3.93 23.57
CA SER A 314 -5.54 -3.58 22.32
C SER A 314 -5.29 -4.60 21.21
N MET A 315 -4.07 -5.13 21.08
CA MET A 315 -3.75 -6.22 20.15
C MET A 315 -4.48 -7.52 20.51
N GLY A 316 -4.57 -7.86 21.79
CA GLY A 316 -5.33 -9.03 22.25
C GLY A 316 -6.82 -8.90 21.96
N LEU A 317 -7.39 -7.71 22.19
CA LEU A 317 -8.79 -7.41 21.88
C LEU A 317 -9.05 -7.49 20.37
N LEU A 318 -8.18 -6.91 19.54
CA LEU A 318 -8.27 -6.96 18.07
C LEU A 318 -8.14 -8.39 17.55
N GLY A 319 -7.19 -9.15 18.10
CA GLY A 319 -6.95 -10.56 17.74
C GLY A 319 -8.15 -11.45 18.10
N TYR A 320 -8.75 -11.23 19.28
CA TYR A 320 -9.98 -11.92 19.66
C TYR A 320 -11.16 -11.54 18.76
N ALA A 321 -11.31 -10.25 18.42
CA ALA A 321 -12.36 -9.78 17.51
C ALA A 321 -12.24 -10.44 16.14
N SER A 322 -11.04 -10.42 15.57
CA SER A 322 -10.71 -11.07 14.30
C SER A 322 -11.02 -12.56 14.34
N TRP A 323 -10.58 -13.26 15.40
CA TRP A 323 -10.88 -14.67 15.58
C TRP A 323 -12.37 -14.96 15.68
N ALA A 324 -13.13 -14.16 16.44
CA ALA A 324 -14.57 -14.36 16.63
C ALA A 324 -15.37 -14.16 15.34
N VAL A 325 -15.10 -13.06 14.61
CA VAL A 325 -15.74 -12.74 13.33
C VAL A 325 -15.40 -13.81 12.29
N ASN A 326 -14.12 -14.17 12.15
CA ASN A 326 -13.69 -15.18 11.18
C ASN A 326 -14.24 -16.57 11.51
N SER A 327 -14.32 -16.93 12.79
CA SER A 327 -14.92 -18.20 13.22
C SER A 327 -16.42 -18.25 12.94
N ALA A 328 -17.14 -17.13 13.06
CA ALA A 328 -18.54 -17.05 12.68
C ALA A 328 -18.72 -17.19 11.16
N ALA A 329 -17.85 -16.55 10.36
CA ALA A 329 -17.89 -16.59 8.90
C ALA A 329 -17.71 -18.03 8.39
N HIS A 330 -16.71 -18.74 8.92
CA HIS A 330 -16.49 -20.15 8.58
C HIS A 330 -17.72 -21.04 8.86
N ARG A 331 -18.49 -20.76 9.93
CA ARG A 331 -19.73 -21.50 10.21
C ARG A 331 -20.84 -21.17 9.20
N THR A 332 -20.95 -19.92 8.79
CA THR A 332 -21.89 -19.48 7.75
C THR A 332 -21.58 -20.13 6.41
N VAL A 333 -20.31 -20.15 6.01
CA VAL A 333 -19.86 -20.83 4.78
C VAL A 333 -20.16 -22.33 4.85
N ALA A 334 -19.76 -23.01 5.93
CA ALA A 334 -19.99 -24.45 6.07
C ALA A 334 -21.49 -24.83 6.08
N SER A 335 -22.34 -24.01 6.68
CA SER A 335 -23.80 -24.22 6.67
C SER A 335 -24.41 -23.95 5.29
N SER A 336 -23.88 -22.98 4.54
CA SER A 336 -24.29 -22.75 3.14
C SER A 336 -23.96 -23.95 2.26
N GLU A 337 -22.77 -24.56 2.40
CA GLU A 337 -22.39 -25.77 1.69
C GLU A 337 -23.30 -26.95 2.05
N THR A 338 -23.69 -27.05 3.32
CA THR A 338 -24.61 -28.08 3.79
C THR A 338 -26.00 -27.93 3.16
N LEU A 339 -26.51 -26.70 3.05
CA LEU A 339 -27.77 -26.40 2.35
C LEU A 339 -27.69 -26.76 0.87
N MET A 340 -26.60 -26.39 0.20
CA MET A 340 -26.34 -26.71 -1.21
C MET A 340 -26.29 -28.22 -1.45
N ALA A 341 -25.60 -28.95 -0.58
CA ALA A 341 -25.48 -30.39 -0.64
C ALA A 341 -26.83 -31.08 -0.40
N ALA A 342 -27.60 -30.61 0.59
CA ALA A 342 -28.94 -31.12 0.86
C ALA A 342 -29.87 -30.92 -0.36
N LEU A 343 -29.84 -29.74 -0.99
CA LEU A 343 -30.67 -29.46 -2.17
C LEU A 343 -30.30 -30.31 -3.40
N ARG A 344 -29.01 -30.62 -3.59
CA ARG A 344 -28.58 -31.55 -4.65
C ARG A 344 -29.05 -32.98 -4.37
N ALA A 345 -28.86 -33.45 -3.14
CA ALA A 345 -29.18 -34.81 -2.74
C ALA A 345 -30.68 -35.09 -2.77
N ASP A 346 -31.49 -34.11 -2.36
CA ASP A 346 -32.95 -34.23 -2.22
C ASP A 346 -33.71 -33.54 -3.38
N SER A 347 -33.07 -33.37 -4.54
CA SER A 347 -33.64 -32.73 -5.75
C SER A 347 -34.88 -33.45 -6.32
N SER A 348 -35.16 -34.68 -5.90
CA SER A 348 -36.38 -35.39 -6.29
C SER A 348 -37.65 -34.69 -5.84
N VAL A 349 -37.59 -33.91 -4.75
CA VAL A 349 -38.73 -33.15 -4.21
C VAL A 349 -39.32 -32.19 -5.24
N VAL A 350 -38.52 -31.73 -6.22
CA VAL A 350 -38.95 -30.89 -7.36
C VAL A 350 -40.07 -31.56 -8.18
N TYR A 351 -40.03 -32.88 -8.32
CA TYR A 351 -40.86 -33.62 -9.29
C TYR A 351 -42.19 -34.12 -8.73
N ASP A 352 -42.32 -34.22 -7.40
CA ASP A 352 -43.51 -34.77 -6.74
C ASP A 352 -44.53 -33.70 -6.31
N MET A 353 -44.15 -32.41 -6.33
CA MET A 353 -45.05 -31.29 -6.01
C MET A 353 -45.88 -30.87 -7.23
N SER A 354 -46.93 -31.64 -7.53
CA SER A 354 -47.76 -31.53 -8.75
C SER A 354 -48.45 -30.18 -9.01
N ALA A 355 -48.64 -29.32 -8.00
CA ALA A 355 -49.40 -28.08 -8.15
C ALA A 355 -48.60 -26.91 -8.77
N ASP A 356 -47.29 -26.83 -8.48
CA ASP A 356 -46.43 -25.68 -8.83
C ASP A 356 -45.09 -26.11 -9.46
N ARG A 357 -45.10 -27.26 -10.14
CA ARG A 357 -43.90 -27.89 -10.74
C ARG A 357 -43.03 -26.92 -11.56
N ARG A 358 -43.64 -26.02 -12.34
CA ARG A 358 -42.91 -25.06 -13.18
C ARG A 358 -42.06 -24.09 -12.34
N VAL A 359 -42.57 -23.67 -11.18
CA VAL A 359 -41.88 -22.74 -10.28
C VAL A 359 -40.68 -23.44 -9.63
N PHE A 360 -40.87 -24.69 -9.18
CA PHE A 360 -39.77 -25.48 -8.62
C PHE A 360 -38.69 -25.83 -9.66
N GLU A 361 -39.07 -26.17 -10.89
CA GLU A 361 -38.12 -26.39 -11.99
C GLU A 361 -37.33 -25.11 -12.32
N GLU A 362 -37.98 -23.95 -12.35
CA GLU A 362 -37.32 -22.67 -12.60
C GLU A 362 -36.33 -22.31 -11.48
N LEU A 363 -36.72 -22.44 -10.21
CA LEU A 363 -35.85 -22.18 -9.06
C LEU A 363 -34.67 -23.16 -9.00
N TYR A 364 -34.92 -24.44 -9.31
CA TYR A 364 -33.87 -25.46 -9.33
C TYR A 364 -32.89 -25.24 -10.49
N ASN A 365 -33.36 -24.85 -11.67
CA ASN A 365 -32.49 -24.50 -12.79
C ASN A 365 -31.66 -23.25 -12.46
N ARG A 366 -32.26 -22.23 -11.84
CA ARG A 366 -31.52 -21.04 -11.37
C ARG A 366 -30.46 -21.40 -10.33
N PHE A 367 -30.72 -22.39 -9.49
CA PHE A 367 -29.72 -22.96 -8.58
C PHE A 367 -28.60 -23.71 -9.32
N LEU A 368 -28.91 -24.48 -10.36
CA LEU A 368 -27.89 -25.18 -11.15
C LEU A 368 -26.98 -24.18 -11.87
N ASP A 369 -27.59 -23.21 -12.55
CA ASP A 369 -26.91 -22.20 -13.39
C ASP A 369 -26.25 -21.08 -12.58
N GLY A 370 -26.69 -20.85 -11.34
CA GLY A 370 -26.17 -19.82 -10.47
C GLY A 370 -24.77 -20.13 -9.88
N SER A 371 -23.99 -19.07 -9.66
CA SER A 371 -22.69 -19.09 -8.97
C SER A 371 -22.68 -18.17 -7.75
N GLY A 372 -21.92 -18.53 -6.71
CA GLY A 372 -21.77 -17.70 -5.50
C GLY A 372 -23.13 -17.37 -4.85
N ASP A 373 -23.33 -16.08 -4.54
CA ASP A 373 -24.53 -15.58 -3.85
C ASP A 373 -25.83 -15.87 -4.60
N ALA A 374 -25.83 -15.77 -5.93
CA ALA A 374 -27.02 -16.04 -6.75
C ALA A 374 -27.47 -17.51 -6.63
N LYS A 375 -26.51 -18.42 -6.44
CA LYS A 375 -26.79 -19.84 -6.20
C LYS A 375 -27.47 -20.05 -4.85
N LEU A 376 -27.01 -19.32 -3.84
CA LEU A 376 -27.49 -19.41 -2.46
C LEU A 376 -28.87 -18.80 -2.31
N GLU A 377 -29.10 -17.66 -2.94
CA GLU A 377 -30.40 -17.03 -3.05
C GLU A 377 -31.42 -17.97 -3.70
N ALA A 378 -31.07 -18.61 -4.82
CA ALA A 378 -31.92 -19.61 -5.46
C ALA A 378 -32.22 -20.82 -4.55
N ALA A 379 -31.24 -21.30 -3.78
CA ALA A 379 -31.46 -22.38 -2.81
C ALA A 379 -32.41 -21.97 -1.68
N LEU A 380 -32.27 -20.75 -1.16
CA LEU A 380 -33.14 -20.21 -0.10
C LEU A 380 -34.58 -20.02 -0.59
N GLU A 381 -34.74 -19.46 -1.78
CA GLU A 381 -36.06 -19.30 -2.42
C GLU A 381 -36.72 -20.66 -2.67
N PHE A 382 -35.95 -21.67 -3.11
CA PHE A 382 -36.47 -23.01 -3.31
C PHE A 382 -37.08 -23.60 -2.02
N VAL A 383 -36.35 -23.53 -0.90
CA VAL A 383 -36.85 -24.03 0.39
C VAL A 383 -37.99 -23.15 0.92
N GLY A 384 -37.96 -21.83 0.67
CA GLY A 384 -39.07 -20.93 0.99
C GLY A 384 -40.36 -21.28 0.23
N GLU A 385 -40.23 -21.69 -1.03
CA GLU A 385 -41.36 -22.13 -1.85
C GLU A 385 -41.94 -23.46 -1.35
N ILE A 386 -41.10 -24.38 -0.88
CA ILE A 386 -41.56 -25.60 -0.19
C ILE A 386 -42.43 -25.22 1.02
N ASP A 387 -41.97 -24.30 1.88
CA ASP A 387 -42.73 -23.87 3.05
C ASP A 387 -44.07 -23.23 2.68
N ARG A 388 -44.10 -22.43 1.61
CA ARG A 388 -45.34 -21.83 1.10
C ARG A 388 -46.36 -22.90 0.70
N VAL A 389 -45.92 -23.90 -0.05
CA VAL A 389 -46.81 -24.97 -0.54
C VAL A 389 -47.28 -25.86 0.60
N VAL A 390 -46.39 -26.25 1.51
CA VAL A 390 -46.75 -27.03 2.72
C VAL A 390 -47.71 -26.25 3.62
N GLY A 391 -47.46 -24.95 3.81
CA GLY A 391 -48.33 -24.07 4.60
C GLY A 391 -49.71 -23.82 3.99
N SER A 392 -49.85 -23.98 2.67
CA SER A 392 -51.14 -23.86 1.95
C SER A 392 -52.06 -25.08 2.10
N GLY A 393 -51.62 -26.13 2.81
CA GLY A 393 -52.41 -27.33 3.06
C GLY A 393 -52.25 -28.42 1.99
N ALA A 394 -51.24 -28.32 1.13
CA ALA A 394 -50.91 -29.37 0.17
C ALA A 394 -50.43 -30.64 0.91
N SER A 395 -51.01 -31.79 0.57
CA SER A 395 -50.57 -33.07 1.13
C SER A 395 -49.25 -33.47 0.47
N LEU A 396 -48.17 -33.45 1.25
CA LEU A 396 -46.90 -34.09 0.87
C LEU A 396 -47.05 -35.61 0.89
N ASP A 397 -46.33 -36.31 0.01
CA ASP A 397 -46.12 -37.74 0.15
C ASP A 397 -45.36 -38.01 1.47
N PRO A 398 -45.83 -38.93 2.34
CA PRO A 398 -45.11 -39.34 3.55
C PRO A 398 -43.64 -39.76 3.31
N MET A 399 -43.29 -40.23 2.10
CA MET A 399 -41.92 -40.59 1.73
C MET A 399 -41.00 -39.38 1.52
N GLU A 400 -41.55 -38.21 1.16
CA GLU A 400 -40.79 -36.98 0.91
C GLU A 400 -40.68 -36.08 2.15
N GLU A 401 -41.52 -36.29 3.16
CA GLU A 401 -41.53 -35.54 4.43
C GLU A 401 -40.15 -35.49 5.13
N PRO A 402 -39.34 -36.59 5.19
CA PRO A 402 -38.00 -36.54 5.76
C PRO A 402 -37.01 -35.68 4.95
N LYS A 403 -37.18 -35.59 3.63
CA LYS A 403 -36.33 -34.78 2.74
C LYS A 403 -36.63 -33.30 2.91
N VAL A 404 -37.91 -32.94 2.91
CA VAL A 404 -38.38 -31.57 3.20
C VAL A 404 -37.83 -31.08 4.55
N ARG A 405 -37.93 -31.91 5.61
CA ARG A 405 -37.39 -31.58 6.93
C ARG A 405 -35.87 -31.36 6.93
N ARG A 406 -35.11 -32.11 6.12
CA ARG A 406 -33.65 -31.89 6.00
C ARG A 406 -33.34 -30.56 5.33
N LEU A 407 -34.04 -30.23 4.25
CA LEU A 407 -33.86 -28.97 3.54
C LEU A 407 -34.21 -27.76 4.43
N GLN A 408 -35.33 -27.83 5.14
CA GLN A 408 -35.74 -26.81 6.12
C GLN A 408 -34.69 -26.63 7.21
N ARG A 409 -34.20 -27.74 7.80
CA ARG A 409 -33.15 -27.68 8.82
C ARG A 409 -31.87 -27.04 8.28
N ALA A 410 -31.40 -27.45 7.11
CA ALA A 410 -30.17 -26.91 6.53
C ALA A 410 -30.30 -25.41 6.22
N ARG A 411 -31.47 -24.95 5.78
CA ARG A 411 -31.76 -23.53 5.60
C ARG A 411 -31.72 -22.79 6.93
N ASP A 412 -32.41 -23.30 7.94
CA ASP A 412 -32.52 -22.65 9.25
C ASP A 412 -31.16 -22.57 9.94
N ASP A 413 -30.33 -23.62 9.82
CA ASP A 413 -28.94 -23.65 10.30
C ASP A 413 -28.09 -22.58 9.61
N TYR A 414 -28.24 -22.39 8.29
CA TYR A 414 -27.57 -21.33 7.55
C TYR A 414 -28.02 -19.93 7.99
N LEU A 415 -29.34 -19.69 8.09
CA LEU A 415 -29.87 -18.40 8.51
C LEU A 415 -29.43 -18.04 9.94
N ALA A 416 -29.38 -19.03 10.84
CA ALA A 416 -28.89 -18.85 12.20
C ALA A 416 -27.38 -18.53 12.23
N ALA A 417 -26.58 -19.22 11.43
CA ALA A 417 -25.14 -18.95 11.32
C ALA A 417 -24.87 -17.55 10.76
N ARG A 418 -25.60 -17.15 9.72
CA ARG A 418 -25.51 -15.81 9.13
C ARG A 418 -25.88 -14.72 10.13
N ALA A 419 -27.00 -14.87 10.84
CA ALA A 419 -27.42 -13.91 11.86
C ALA A 419 -26.39 -13.79 13.00
N GLU A 420 -25.72 -14.89 13.36
CA GLU A 420 -24.62 -14.86 14.33
C GLU A 420 -23.39 -14.10 13.81
N TRP A 421 -23.03 -14.30 12.54
CA TRP A 421 -21.97 -13.53 11.91
C TRP A 421 -22.29 -12.03 11.88
N GLU A 422 -23.50 -11.66 11.45
CA GLU A 422 -23.94 -10.25 11.38
C GLU A 422 -23.85 -9.58 12.76
N ARG A 423 -24.34 -10.26 13.81
CA ARG A 423 -24.20 -9.77 15.19
C ARG A 423 -22.75 -9.63 15.66
N THR A 424 -21.88 -10.56 15.25
CA THR A 424 -20.47 -10.55 15.63
C THR A 424 -19.70 -9.44 14.89
N ALA A 425 -20.07 -9.19 13.63
CA ALA A 425 -19.51 -8.15 12.78
C ALA A 425 -19.94 -6.74 13.23
N ASP A 426 -21.21 -6.57 13.61
CA ASP A 426 -21.78 -5.29 14.07
C ASP A 426 -21.41 -4.94 15.52
N GLY A 427 -20.97 -5.92 16.32
CA GLY A 427 -20.52 -5.70 17.69
C GLY A 427 -19.12 -5.07 17.75
N PHE A 428 -18.85 -4.24 18.77
CA PHE A 428 -17.47 -3.94 19.14
C PHE A 428 -16.86 -5.16 19.84
N PRO A 429 -15.69 -5.70 19.41
CA PRO A 429 -14.68 -5.09 18.53
C PRO A 429 -14.72 -5.53 17.05
N GLY A 430 -15.72 -6.33 16.63
CA GLY A 430 -15.91 -6.80 15.25
C GLY A 430 -16.00 -5.71 14.20
N VAL A 431 -16.67 -4.58 14.48
CA VAL A 431 -16.73 -3.42 13.56
C VAL A 431 -15.33 -2.90 13.20
N ILE A 432 -14.40 -2.92 14.15
CA ILE A 432 -13.01 -2.52 13.91
C ILE A 432 -12.30 -3.57 13.05
N ALA A 433 -12.54 -4.86 13.30
CA ALA A 433 -11.96 -5.93 12.51
C ALA A 433 -12.43 -5.88 11.03
N VAL A 434 -13.72 -5.65 10.80
CA VAL A 434 -14.30 -5.50 9.45
C VAL A 434 -13.81 -4.20 8.79
N GLY A 435 -13.83 -3.07 9.51
CA GLY A 435 -13.38 -1.78 8.99
C GLY A 435 -11.89 -1.73 8.62
N LEU A 436 -11.06 -2.55 9.26
CA LEU A 436 -9.63 -2.72 8.92
C LEU A 436 -9.39 -3.77 7.82
N GLY A 437 -10.44 -4.38 7.26
CA GLY A 437 -10.32 -5.40 6.23
C GLY A 437 -9.74 -6.73 6.73
N ILE A 438 -9.77 -6.98 8.05
CA ILE A 438 -9.28 -8.23 8.65
C ILE A 438 -10.26 -9.38 8.37
N ALA A 439 -11.54 -9.07 8.20
CA ALA A 439 -12.56 -9.97 7.71
C ALA A 439 -13.47 -9.19 6.74
N SER A 440 -13.69 -9.71 5.54
CA SER A 440 -14.46 -9.05 4.48
C SER A 440 -15.72 -9.79 4.06
N GLU A 441 -15.89 -11.06 4.47
CA GLU A 441 -16.99 -11.91 3.97
C GLU A 441 -17.75 -12.61 5.12
N PRO A 442 -19.11 -12.64 5.04
CA PRO A 442 -20.01 -13.52 5.81
C PRO A 442 -20.00 -14.98 5.38
#